data_AF-A0A377XU69-F1
#
_entry.id   AF-A0A377XU69-F1
#
_cell.length_a   1.000
_cell.length_b   1.000
_cell.length_c   1.000
_cell.angle_alpha   90.00
_cell.angle_beta   90.00
_cell.angle_gamma   90.00
#
_symmetry.space_group_name_H-M   'P 1'
#
loop_
_entity.id
_entity.type
_entity.pdbx_description
1 polymer ?
#
loop_
_entity_poly.entity_id
_entity_poly.type
_entity_poly.pdbx_seq_one_letter_code
_entity_poly.pdbx_strand_id
1 'polypeptide(L)'
;MPAFTSLAENSIPARSQQAYYRQNKDGTLNNQFARKSKANYAEWHTIPAYEIKMPARPFLYLAESDVSAMEEKSVNYFSQTLR
;
A
#
# COMPACT_ATOMS: atom_id res chain seq x y z
N MET A 1 -14.71 29.22 -4.73
CA MET A 1 -14.04 27.93 -5.03
C MET A 1 -13.35 27.45 -3.76
N PRO A 2 -13.90 26.49 -3.00
CA PRO A 2 -13.21 25.98 -1.81
C PRO A 2 -12.19 24.92 -2.21
N ALA A 3 -10.96 25.06 -1.73
CA ALA A 3 -9.90 24.06 -1.90
C ALA A 3 -10.24 22.83 -1.04
N PHE A 4 -10.41 21.67 -1.67
CA PHE A 4 -10.65 20.41 -0.99
C PHE A 4 -9.31 19.88 -0.43
N THR A 5 -8.93 20.34 0.75
CA THR A 5 -7.73 19.83 1.46
C THR A 5 -8.07 18.48 2.07
N SER A 6 -7.88 17.38 1.32
CA SER A 6 -7.93 16.03 1.87
C SER A 6 -6.52 15.62 2.31
N LEU A 7 -6.22 15.80 3.60
CA LEU A 7 -5.11 15.12 4.26
C LEU A 7 -5.69 13.88 4.92
N ALA A 8 -5.42 12.71 4.35
CA ALA A 8 -5.73 11.46 5.01
C ALA A 8 -4.62 11.19 6.05
N GLU A 9 -4.89 11.56 7.30
CA GLU A 9 -4.03 11.25 8.44
C GLU A 9 -4.42 9.89 9.01
N ASN A 10 -3.46 8.96 9.10
CA ASN A 10 -3.69 7.65 9.69
C ASN A 10 -2.71 7.41 10.84
N SER A 11 -3.24 7.26 12.05
CA SER A 11 -2.46 6.99 13.26
C SER A 11 -2.31 5.49 13.46
N ILE A 12 -1.06 5.01 13.49
CA ILE A 12 -0.75 3.59 13.73
C ILE A 12 -0.31 3.41 15.19
N PRO A 13 -1.01 2.57 15.99
CA PRO A 13 -0.63 2.34 17.38
C PRO A 13 0.64 1.50 17.48
N ALA A 14 1.33 1.64 18.62
CA ALA A 14 2.47 0.80 18.95
C ALA A 14 2.04 -0.67 19.03
N ARG A 15 2.86 -1.57 18.49
CA ARG A 15 2.61 -3.01 18.55
C ARG A 15 3.92 -3.77 18.68
N SER A 16 3.86 -4.89 19.39
CA SER A 16 4.93 -5.88 19.42
C SER A 16 4.42 -7.16 18.81
N GLN A 17 5.19 -7.75 17.90
CA GLN A 17 4.86 -9.01 17.25
C GLN A 17 6.05 -9.95 17.30
N GLN A 18 5.78 -11.22 17.57
CA GLN A 18 6.81 -12.25 17.55
C GLN A 18 6.98 -12.77 16.12
N ALA A 19 8.16 -12.63 15.56
CA ALA A 19 8.55 -13.24 14.30
C ALA A 19 9.22 -14.59 14.55
N TYR A 20 8.95 -15.55 13.66
CA TYR A 20 9.46 -16.91 13.73
C TYR A 20 10.36 -17.20 12.53
N TYR A 21 11.52 -17.79 12.78
CA TYR A 21 12.54 -18.06 11.76
C TYR A 21 13.07 -19.49 11.85
N ARG A 22 13.70 -19.90 10.75
CA ARG A 22 14.56 -21.10 10.71
C ARG A 22 16.03 -20.68 10.71
N GLN A 23 16.72 -21.05 11.77
CA GLN A 23 18.16 -20.97 11.90
C GLN A 23 18.79 -22.25 11.35
N ASN A 24 19.79 -22.10 10.48
CA ASN A 24 20.57 -23.20 9.95
C ASN A 24 21.47 -23.81 11.04
N LYS A 25 22.03 -24.99 10.76
CA LYS A 25 22.96 -25.66 11.70
C LYS A 25 24.19 -24.80 12.03
N ASP A 26 24.62 -23.99 11.06
CA ASP A 26 25.75 -23.05 11.20
C ASP A 26 25.40 -21.81 12.03
N GLY A 27 24.19 -21.73 12.60
CA GLY A 27 23.74 -20.61 13.42
C GLY A 27 23.25 -19.40 12.62
N THR A 28 23.41 -19.38 11.29
CA THR A 28 22.89 -18.30 10.45
C THR A 28 21.36 -18.37 10.38
N LEU A 29 20.69 -17.24 10.58
CA LEU A 29 19.27 -17.08 10.33
C LEU A 29 19.00 -17.00 8.82
N ASN A 30 18.03 -17.76 8.34
CA ASN A 30 17.53 -17.58 6.98
C ASN A 30 16.66 -16.31 6.94
N ASN A 31 16.76 -15.49 5.88
CA ASN A 31 16.00 -14.25 5.68
C ASN A 31 14.50 -14.48 5.40
N GLN A 32 13.96 -15.65 5.74
CA GLN A 32 12.59 -16.05 5.46
C GLN A 32 11.86 -16.34 6.76
N PHE A 33 10.64 -15.79 6.88
CA PHE A 33 9.74 -16.13 7.97
C PHE A 33 9.30 -17.60 7.85
N ALA A 34 9.28 -18.29 8.98
CA ALA A 34 8.83 -19.67 9.08
C ALA A 34 7.49 -19.77 9.83
N ARG A 35 6.72 -20.82 9.54
CA ARG A 35 5.56 -21.17 10.38
C ARG A 35 6.05 -21.54 11.78
N LYS A 36 5.31 -21.15 12.82
CA LYS A 36 5.63 -21.41 14.24
C LYS A 36 6.02 -22.86 14.54
N SER A 37 5.28 -23.83 13.99
CA SER A 37 5.56 -25.26 14.20
C SER A 37 6.86 -25.77 13.57
N LYS A 38 7.45 -25.00 12.64
CA LYS A 38 8.68 -25.36 11.92
C LYS A 38 9.87 -24.48 12.31
N ALA A 39 9.65 -23.45 13.12
CA ALA A 39 10.66 -22.48 13.53
C ALA A 39 11.43 -22.99 14.74
N ASN A 40 12.73 -22.70 14.79
CA ASN A 40 13.61 -22.99 15.94
C ASN A 40 14.13 -21.71 16.61
N TYR A 41 13.88 -20.56 16.01
CA TYR A 41 14.22 -19.25 16.56
C TYR A 41 12.99 -18.32 16.49
N ALA A 42 12.82 -17.50 17.52
CA ALA A 42 11.76 -16.52 17.60
C ALA A 42 12.27 -15.23 18.23
N GLU A 43 11.87 -14.09 17.67
CA GLU A 43 12.30 -12.77 18.11
C GLU A 43 11.12 -11.81 18.15
N TRP A 44 11.11 -10.93 19.16
CA TRP A 44 10.09 -9.89 19.29
C TRP A 44 10.51 -8.63 18.54
N HIS A 45 9.69 -8.23 17.58
CA HIS A 45 9.83 -6.97 16.86
C HIS A 45 8.79 -5.97 17.38
N THR A 46 9.26 -4.91 18.02
CA THR A 46 8.42 -3.85 18.57
C THR A 46 8.51 -2.61 17.71
N ILE A 47 7.37 -2.15 17.22
CA ILE A 47 7.26 -0.93 16.42
C ILE A 47 6.54 0.11 17.29
N PRO A 48 7.14 1.30 17.52
CA PRO A 48 6.50 2.36 18.28
C PRO A 48 5.30 2.94 17.51
N ALA A 49 4.45 3.69 18.20
CA ALA A 49 3.35 4.40 17.54
C ALA A 49 3.93 5.45 16.57
N TYR A 50 3.34 5.54 15.38
CA TYR A 50 3.74 6.54 14.38
C TYR A 50 2.56 6.98 13.54
N GLU A 51 2.70 8.17 12.95
CA GLU A 51 1.69 8.79 12.12
C GLU A 51 2.10 8.67 10.65
N ILE A 52 1.18 8.20 9.80
CA ILE A 52 1.37 8.20 8.35
C ILE A 52 0.71 9.45 7.79
N LYS A 53 1.53 10.35 7.26
CA LYS A 53 1.09 11.52 6.51
C LYS A 53 0.95 11.17 5.04
N MET A 54 -0.28 11.07 4.54
CA MET A 54 -0.55 10.92 3.11
C MET A 54 -0.86 12.29 2.49
N PRO A 55 0.11 12.95 1.82
CA PRO A 55 -0.17 14.21 1.15
C PRO A 55 -1.08 13.98 -0.07
N ALA A 56 -1.85 15.02 -0.43
CA ALA A 56 -2.70 15.01 -1.60
C ALA A 56 -1.92 14.58 -2.86
N ARG A 57 -2.54 13.75 -3.70
CA ARG A 57 -1.96 13.25 -4.94
C ARG A 57 -2.49 14.11 -6.10
N PRO A 58 -1.73 15.10 -6.60
CA PRO A 58 -2.24 16.05 -7.60
C PRO A 58 -2.52 15.40 -8.97
N PHE A 59 -1.98 14.21 -9.24
CA PHE A 59 -2.26 13.43 -10.45
C PHE A 59 -3.50 12.51 -10.34
N LEU A 60 -4.12 12.42 -9.16
CA LEU A 60 -5.32 11.63 -8.94
C LEU A 60 -6.61 12.43 -9.23
N TYR A 61 -6.45 13.70 -9.58
CA TYR A 61 -7.50 14.52 -10.17
C TYR A 61 -7.48 14.28 -11.68
N LEU A 62 -8.65 14.09 -12.29
CA LEU A 62 -8.77 14.19 -13.74
C LEU A 62 -8.56 15.66 -14.11
N ALA A 63 -7.54 15.96 -14.92
CA ALA A 63 -7.50 17.26 -15.57
C ALA A 63 -8.67 17.37 -16.56
N GLU A 64 -9.10 18.58 -16.89
CA GLU A 64 -10.18 18.79 -17.86
C GLU A 64 -9.87 18.13 -19.20
N SER A 65 -8.59 18.14 -19.61
CA SER A 65 -8.09 17.41 -20.78
C SER A 65 -8.26 15.89 -20.69
N ASP A 66 -8.12 15.32 -19.48
CA ASP A 66 -8.29 13.88 -19.27
C ASP A 66 -9.77 13.50 -19.39
N VAL A 67 -10.67 14.34 -18.87
CA VAL A 67 -12.13 14.16 -19.02
C VAL A 67 -12.51 14.20 -20.50
N SER A 68 -12.05 15.21 -21.25
CA SER A 68 -12.32 15.31 -22.68
C SER A 68 -11.79 14.10 -23.46
N ALA A 69 -10.59 13.62 -23.14
CA ALA A 69 -10.02 12.43 -23.78
C ALA A 69 -10.81 11.15 -23.45
N MET A 70 -11.40 11.05 -22.25
CA MET A 70 -12.27 9.94 -21.86
C MET A 70 -13.61 9.98 -22.60
N GLU A 71 -14.21 11.16 -22.75
CA GLU A 71 -15.44 11.36 -23.52
C GLU A 71 -15.24 11.00 -25.00
N GLU A 72 -14.16 11.51 -25.61
CA GLU A 72 -13.83 11.22 -27.01
C GLU A 72 -13.60 9.73 -27.26
N LYS A 73 -12.86 9.06 -26.36
CA LYS A 73 -12.68 7.59 -26.43
C LYS A 73 -14.00 6.83 -26.32
N SER A 74 -14.91 7.29 -25.46
CA SER A 74 -16.23 6.67 -25.30
C SER A 74 -17.04 6.79 -26.59
N VAL A 75 -17.11 8.00 -27.17
CA VAL A 75 -17.82 8.26 -28.43
C VAL A 75 -17.24 7.42 -29.57
N ASN A 76 -15.91 7.38 -29.72
CA ASN A 76 -15.24 6.58 -30.74
C ASN A 76 -15.55 5.08 -30.59
N TYR A 77 -15.47 4.55 -29.37
CA TYR A 77 -15.78 3.15 -29.10
C TYR A 77 -17.22 2.80 -29.49
N PHE A 78 -18.20 3.60 -29.05
CA PHE A 78 -19.61 3.36 -29.37
C PHE A 78 -19.89 3.47 -30.87
N SER A 79 -19.24 4.39 -31.58
CA SER A 79 -19.40 4.53 -33.04
C SER A 79 -18.88 3.32 -33.82
N GLN A 80 -17.87 2.62 -33.30
CA GLN A 80 -17.30 1.43 -33.91
C GLN A 80 -18.12 0.17 -33.62
N THR A 81 -18.72 0.09 -32.41
CA THR A 81 -19.49 -1.10 -31.98
C THR A 81 -20.96 -1.06 -32.37
N LEU A 82 -21.57 0.12 -32.52
CA LEU A 82 -22.97 0.28 -32.93
C LEU A 82 -23.13 0.43 -34.46
N ARG A 83 -22.18 -0.10 -35.23
CA ARG A 83 -22.21 -0.11 -36.69
C ARG A 83 -22.91 -1.34 -37.23
#